data_AF-A0AAU8K5L0-F1
#
_entry.id   AF-A0AAU8K5L0-F1
#
_cell.length_a   1.000
_cell.length_b   1.000
_cell.length_c   1.000
_cell.angle_alpha   90.00
_cell.angle_beta   90.00
_cell.angle_gamma   90.00
#
_symmetry.space_group_name_H-M   'P 1'
#
loop_
_entity.id
_entity.type
_entity.pdbx_description
1 polymer ?
#
loop_
_entity_poly.entity_id
_entity_poly.type
_entity_poly.pdbx_seq_one_letter_code
_entity_poly.pdbx_strand_id
1 'polypeptide(L)'
;MDILGHLQDAARAAERCDHRALDAALSHLTAATGHATDHLTERPADLLADADLPLVAYYAGALRSRLERSAHRNLYLLDEGTPQIDLFYLMAEHLPFMRAPRLANDALLPYLHGRSAATVLAFGIGHGRQEADLIERAEGLAEVTVYGVDVAPGSLDLARATLEGAGARRGVAVDFRGGRHGAAG
;
A
#
# COMPACT_ATOMS: atom_id res chain seq x y z
N MET A 1 0.28 15.94 -30.09
CA MET A 1 -0.02 16.98 -29.08
C MET A 1 0.58 16.47 -27.77
N ASP A 2 1.30 17.29 -27.02
CA ASP A 2 2.00 16.85 -25.79
C ASP A 2 1.07 16.90 -24.56
N ILE A 3 1.25 15.98 -23.61
CA ILE A 3 0.47 15.80 -22.37
C ILE A 3 0.33 17.13 -21.61
N LEU A 4 1.41 17.91 -21.55
CA LEU A 4 1.44 19.24 -20.90
C LEU A 4 0.41 20.21 -21.49
N GLY A 5 0.17 20.17 -22.81
CA GLY A 5 -0.83 21.01 -23.47
C GLY A 5 -2.24 20.68 -23.00
N HIS A 6 -2.58 19.38 -22.89
CA HIS A 6 -3.87 18.95 -22.37
C HIS A 6 -4.09 19.39 -20.91
N LEU A 7 -3.06 19.35 -20.06
CA LEU A 7 -3.19 19.80 -18.66
C LEU A 7 -3.41 21.30 -18.54
N GLN A 8 -2.70 22.10 -19.34
CA GLN A 8 -2.89 23.55 -19.36
C GLN A 8 -4.31 23.94 -19.80
N ASP A 9 -4.85 23.23 -20.79
CA ASP A 9 -6.22 23.47 -21.26
C ASP A 9 -7.27 23.02 -20.23
N ALA A 10 -7.02 21.91 -19.52
CA ALA A 10 -7.86 21.49 -18.40
C ALA A 10 -7.89 22.53 -17.28
N ALA A 11 -6.74 23.11 -16.91
CA ALA A 11 -6.65 24.15 -15.89
C ALA A 11 -7.42 25.42 -16.30
N ARG A 12 -7.22 25.91 -17.53
CA ARG A 12 -7.95 27.07 -18.08
C ARG A 12 -9.46 26.83 -18.15
N ALA A 13 -9.88 25.59 -18.40
CA ALA A 13 -11.28 25.24 -18.38
C ALA A 13 -11.86 25.28 -16.95
N ALA A 14 -11.14 24.75 -15.96
CA ALA A 14 -11.59 24.74 -14.57
C ALA A 14 -11.79 26.16 -13.97
N GLU A 15 -11.03 27.16 -14.43
CA GLU A 15 -11.14 28.56 -13.96
C GLU A 15 -12.48 29.23 -14.30
N ARG A 16 -13.23 28.72 -15.28
CA ARG A 16 -14.49 29.34 -15.73
C ARG A 16 -15.71 28.97 -14.87
N CYS A 17 -15.58 28.00 -13.95
CA CYS A 17 -16.61 27.62 -12.95
C CYS A 17 -18.04 27.42 -13.52
N ASP A 18 -18.19 26.83 -14.71
CA ASP A 18 -19.49 26.44 -15.28
C ASP A 18 -19.50 24.98 -15.76
N HIS A 19 -20.69 24.43 -16.02
CA HIS A 19 -20.85 23.02 -16.42
C HIS A 19 -20.17 22.66 -17.75
N ARG A 20 -20.14 23.56 -18.73
CA ARG A 20 -19.43 23.33 -20.00
C ARG A 20 -17.92 23.35 -19.81
N ALA A 21 -17.45 24.14 -18.86
CA ALA A 21 -16.06 24.21 -18.48
C ALA A 21 -15.59 22.96 -17.73
N LEU A 22 -16.47 22.35 -16.93
CA LEU A 22 -16.24 21.04 -16.31
C LEU A 22 -16.12 19.93 -17.37
N ASP A 23 -17.02 19.88 -18.35
CA ASP A 23 -16.98 18.88 -19.44
C ASP A 23 -15.71 19.03 -20.31
N ALA A 24 -15.31 20.27 -20.57
CA ALA A 24 -14.06 20.56 -21.27
C ALA A 24 -12.83 20.10 -20.45
N ALA A 25 -12.79 20.40 -19.15
CA ALA A 25 -11.71 19.97 -18.27
C ALA A 25 -11.59 18.43 -18.21
N LEU A 26 -12.72 17.73 -18.11
CA LEU A 26 -12.77 16.26 -18.13
C LEU A 26 -12.29 15.68 -19.46
N SER A 27 -12.65 16.30 -20.58
CA SER A 27 -12.20 15.87 -21.92
C SER A 27 -10.68 16.01 -22.06
N HIS A 28 -10.11 17.13 -21.61
CA HIS A 28 -8.66 17.36 -21.64
C HIS A 28 -7.91 16.42 -20.68
N LEU A 29 -8.43 16.16 -19.49
CA LEU A 29 -7.84 15.20 -18.55
C LEU A 29 -7.87 13.78 -19.10
N THR A 30 -8.97 13.38 -19.75
CA THR A 30 -9.08 12.07 -20.39
C THR A 30 -8.05 11.89 -21.50
N ALA A 31 -7.86 12.92 -22.34
CA ALA A 31 -6.84 12.90 -23.38
C ALA A 31 -5.41 12.85 -22.80
N ALA A 32 -5.13 13.58 -21.72
CA ALA A 32 -3.85 13.55 -21.02
C ALA A 32 -3.55 12.17 -20.41
N THR A 33 -4.54 11.56 -19.73
CA THR A 33 -4.40 10.21 -19.15
C THR A 33 -4.23 9.15 -20.24
N GLY A 34 -4.96 9.26 -21.36
CA GLY A 34 -4.83 8.35 -22.50
C GLY A 34 -3.43 8.40 -23.12
N HIS A 35 -2.95 9.58 -23.50
CA HIS A 35 -1.61 9.75 -24.06
C HIS A 35 -0.51 9.27 -23.12
N ALA A 36 -0.64 9.53 -21.82
CA ALA A 36 0.31 9.03 -20.84
C ALA A 36 0.28 7.50 -20.76
N THR A 37 -0.90 6.89 -20.71
CA THR A 37 -1.05 5.42 -20.62
C THR A 37 -0.52 4.72 -21.88
N ASP A 38 -0.79 5.26 -23.06
CA ASP A 38 -0.27 4.76 -24.33
C ASP A 38 1.27 4.84 -24.37
N HIS A 39 1.84 5.96 -23.93
CA HIS A 39 3.30 6.10 -23.79
C HIS A 39 3.90 5.09 -22.80
N LEU A 40 3.22 4.84 -21.67
CA LEU A 40 3.66 3.89 -20.65
C LEU A 40 3.59 2.43 -21.16
N THR A 41 2.67 2.11 -22.07
CA THR A 41 2.53 0.76 -22.66
C THR A 41 3.48 0.54 -23.83
N GLU A 42 3.69 1.53 -24.68
CA GLU A 42 4.55 1.39 -25.87
C GLU A 42 6.05 1.46 -25.55
N ARG A 43 6.45 2.23 -24.52
CA ARG A 43 7.87 2.48 -24.20
C ARG A 43 8.18 2.40 -22.70
N PRO A 44 8.04 1.21 -22.08
CA PRO A 44 8.24 1.02 -20.64
C PRO A 44 9.68 1.26 -20.14
N ALA A 45 10.66 1.37 -21.05
CA ALA A 45 12.03 1.75 -20.68
C ALA A 45 12.20 3.26 -20.46
N ASP A 46 11.36 4.08 -21.11
CA ASP A 46 11.42 5.54 -20.96
C ASP A 46 10.82 6.01 -19.62
N LEU A 47 10.05 5.13 -18.97
CA LEU A 47 9.50 5.25 -17.61
C LEU A 47 10.58 5.47 -16.54
N LEU A 48 11.79 4.96 -16.78
CA LEU A 48 12.95 5.12 -15.89
C LEU A 48 13.81 6.33 -16.28
N ALA A 49 13.59 6.88 -17.48
CA ALA A 49 14.36 8.01 -18.01
C ALA A 49 13.67 9.36 -17.78
N ASP A 50 12.33 9.37 -17.72
CA ASP A 50 11.52 10.57 -17.50
C ASP A 50 10.50 10.33 -16.37
N ALA A 51 10.91 10.64 -15.14
CA ALA A 51 10.10 10.42 -13.94
C ALA A 51 8.84 11.31 -13.86
N ASP A 52 8.75 12.34 -14.69
CA ASP A 52 7.64 13.30 -14.66
C ASP A 52 6.39 12.74 -15.36
N LEU A 53 6.57 11.92 -16.40
CA LEU A 53 5.48 11.38 -17.22
C LEU A 53 4.52 10.45 -16.44
N PRO A 54 5.02 9.46 -15.65
CA PRO A 54 4.16 8.62 -14.82
C PRO A 54 3.45 9.43 -13.72
N LEU A 55 4.15 10.39 -13.11
CA LEU A 55 3.60 11.23 -12.04
C LEU A 55 2.43 12.07 -12.55
N VAL A 56 2.60 12.68 -13.72
CA VAL A 56 1.54 13.43 -14.42
C VAL A 56 0.33 12.55 -14.70
N ALA A 57 0.54 11.32 -15.18
CA ALA A 57 -0.54 10.36 -15.43
C ALA A 57 -1.36 10.06 -14.17
N TYR A 58 -0.68 9.78 -13.04
CA TYR A 58 -1.33 9.51 -11.76
C TYR A 58 -2.14 10.70 -11.25
N TYR A 59 -1.58 11.92 -11.30
CA TYR A 59 -2.30 13.11 -10.86
C TYR A 59 -3.49 13.46 -11.77
N ALA A 60 -3.34 13.35 -13.09
CA ALA A 60 -4.42 13.60 -14.03
C ALA A 60 -5.58 12.59 -13.82
N GLY A 61 -5.26 11.30 -13.65
CA GLY A 61 -6.24 10.26 -13.37
C GLY A 61 -6.96 10.45 -12.03
N ALA A 62 -6.23 10.84 -10.97
CA ALA A 62 -6.81 11.16 -9.67
C ALA A 62 -7.74 12.38 -9.74
N LEU A 63 -7.34 13.44 -10.46
CA LEU A 63 -8.14 14.64 -10.65
C LEU A 63 -9.43 14.34 -11.44
N ARG A 64 -9.33 13.55 -12.52
CA ARG A 64 -10.49 13.08 -13.28
C ARG A 64 -11.48 12.35 -12.37
N SER A 65 -11.00 11.38 -11.60
CA SER A 65 -11.83 10.59 -10.68
C SER A 65 -12.56 11.48 -9.66
N ARG A 66 -11.86 12.49 -9.13
CA ARG A 66 -12.44 13.48 -8.20
C ARG A 66 -13.54 14.32 -8.86
N LEU A 67 -13.34 14.75 -10.10
CA LEU A 67 -14.30 15.59 -10.83
C LEU A 67 -15.54 14.81 -11.29
N GLU A 68 -15.36 13.55 -11.69
CA GLU A 68 -16.46 12.65 -12.08
C GLU A 68 -17.35 12.24 -10.89
N ARG A 69 -16.91 12.49 -9.65
CA ARG A 69 -17.55 12.00 -8.42
C ARG A 69 -17.83 10.49 -8.49
N SER A 70 -17.04 9.77 -9.29
CA SER A 70 -17.08 8.32 -9.31
C SER A 70 -16.75 7.84 -7.91
N ALA A 71 -17.48 6.84 -7.41
CA ALA A 71 -17.13 6.22 -6.15
C ALA A 71 -15.66 5.83 -6.26
N HIS A 72 -14.81 6.41 -5.40
CA HIS A 72 -13.40 6.09 -5.38
C HIS A 72 -13.31 4.58 -5.21
N ARG A 73 -12.99 3.87 -6.29
CA ARG A 73 -12.62 2.48 -6.22
C ARG A 73 -11.45 2.46 -5.26
N ASN A 74 -11.67 1.89 -4.09
CA ASN A 74 -10.61 1.74 -3.12
C ASN A 74 -9.54 0.91 -3.83
N LEU A 75 -8.41 1.52 -4.17
CA LEU A 75 -7.31 0.85 -4.89
C LEU A 75 -6.86 -0.42 -4.12
N TYR A 76 -7.12 -0.45 -2.81
CA TYR A 76 -6.84 -1.55 -1.89
C TYR A 76 -7.81 -2.74 -2.05
N LEU A 77 -8.93 -2.55 -2.75
CA LEU A 77 -9.98 -3.56 -3.01
C LEU A 77 -10.07 -3.95 -4.49
N LEU A 78 -9.21 -3.39 -5.35
CA LEU A 78 -9.20 -3.74 -6.77
C LEU A 78 -8.40 -5.03 -6.99
N ASP A 79 -9.06 -6.00 -7.60
CA ASP A 79 -8.47 -7.28 -8.04
C ASP A 79 -7.76 -7.10 -9.40
N GLU A 80 -6.89 -6.09 -9.49
CA GLU A 80 -6.22 -5.67 -10.73
C GLU A 80 -4.70 -5.96 -10.68
N GLY A 81 -4.31 -7.10 -10.11
CA GLY A 81 -2.92 -7.61 -10.17
C GLY A 81 -2.28 -7.88 -8.82
N THR A 82 -0.97 -7.59 -8.72
CA THR A 82 -0.14 -7.83 -7.53
C THR A 82 -0.81 -7.28 -6.27
N PRO A 83 -1.08 -8.11 -5.24
CA PRO A 83 -1.63 -7.66 -3.98
C PRO A 83 -0.86 -6.46 -3.45
N GLN A 84 -1.55 -5.40 -3.01
CA GLN A 84 -0.92 -4.17 -2.55
C GLN A 84 0.19 -4.39 -1.51
N ILE A 85 0.02 -5.42 -0.68
CA ILE A 85 1.00 -5.81 0.32
C ILE A 85 2.34 -6.24 -0.30
N ASP A 86 2.34 -6.82 -1.49
CA ASP A 86 3.55 -7.16 -2.23
C ASP A 86 4.23 -5.92 -2.82
N LEU A 87 3.46 -4.94 -3.32
CA LEU A 87 4.00 -3.64 -3.72
C LEU A 87 4.63 -2.91 -2.52
N PHE A 88 3.98 -2.96 -1.36
CA PHE A 88 4.54 -2.44 -0.11
C PHE A 88 5.88 -3.12 0.22
N TYR A 89 5.97 -4.45 0.09
CA TYR A 89 7.23 -5.15 0.36
C TYR A 89 8.33 -4.83 -0.65
N LEU A 90 8.00 -4.69 -1.93
CA LEU A 90 8.95 -4.23 -2.95
C LEU A 90 9.48 -2.82 -2.62
N MET A 91 8.59 -1.91 -2.23
CA MET A 91 8.99 -0.58 -1.77
C MET A 91 9.83 -0.66 -0.49
N ALA A 92 9.49 -1.50 0.46
CA ALA A 92 10.23 -1.66 1.71
C ALA A 92 11.65 -2.20 1.50
N GLU A 93 11.86 -3.01 0.47
CA GLU A 93 13.18 -3.52 0.07
C GLU A 93 14.07 -2.43 -0.51
N HIS A 94 13.51 -1.56 -1.38
CA HIS A 94 14.29 -0.59 -2.14
C HIS A 94 14.31 0.83 -1.56
N LEU A 95 13.35 1.19 -0.68
CA LEU A 95 13.20 2.54 -0.15
C LEU A 95 13.54 2.58 1.35
N PRO A 96 14.65 3.20 1.77
CA PRO A 96 15.13 3.13 3.14
C PRO A 96 14.20 3.79 4.16
N PHE A 97 13.34 4.73 3.75
CA PHE A 97 12.37 5.37 4.64
C PHE A 97 11.18 4.47 5.00
N MET A 98 10.96 3.38 4.26
CA MET A 98 9.91 2.39 4.55
C MET A 98 10.27 1.45 5.71
N ARG A 99 11.40 1.67 6.38
CA ARG A 99 11.88 0.90 7.55
C ARG A 99 11.17 1.24 8.86
N ALA A 100 10.06 1.97 8.84
CA ALA A 100 9.27 2.29 10.03
C ALA A 100 8.89 1.06 10.89
N PRO A 101 8.56 -0.12 10.32
CA PRO A 101 8.32 -1.34 11.10
C PRO A 101 9.48 -1.74 12.02
N ARG A 102 10.73 -1.56 11.56
CA ARG A 102 11.93 -1.89 12.34
C ARG A 102 12.08 -0.95 13.53
N LEU A 103 11.84 0.35 13.35
CA LEU A 103 11.87 1.33 14.43
C LEU A 103 10.81 1.03 15.50
N ALA A 104 9.62 0.59 15.09
CA ALA A 104 8.59 0.17 16.02
C ALA A 104 9.05 -1.04 16.85
N ASN A 105 9.64 -2.06 16.22
CA ASN A 105 10.20 -3.20 16.93
C ASN A 105 11.34 -2.80 17.88
N ASP A 106 12.26 -1.94 17.44
CA ASP A 106 13.37 -1.43 18.26
C ASP A 106 12.84 -0.75 19.53
N ALA A 107 11.73 -0.01 19.43
CA ALA A 107 11.09 0.61 20.57
C ALA A 107 10.36 -0.38 21.49
N LEU A 108 9.87 -1.51 20.97
CA LEU A 108 9.13 -2.52 21.74
C LEU A 108 10.05 -3.51 22.48
N LEU A 109 11.22 -3.84 21.91
CA LEU A 109 12.14 -4.85 22.47
C LEU A 109 12.54 -4.62 23.94
N PRO A 110 12.83 -3.39 24.40
CA PRO A 110 13.14 -3.15 25.81
C PRO A 110 12.02 -3.57 26.77
N TYR A 111 10.76 -3.52 26.34
CA TYR A 111 9.60 -3.91 27.14
C TYR A 111 9.38 -5.43 27.17
N LEU A 112 9.96 -6.17 26.22
CA LEU A 112 9.96 -7.62 26.18
C LEU A 112 11.11 -8.24 26.99
N HIS A 113 12.13 -7.44 27.35
CA HIS A 113 13.27 -7.95 28.09
C HIS A 113 12.86 -8.57 29.43
N GLY A 114 13.32 -9.80 29.68
CA GLY A 114 13.00 -10.56 30.89
C GLY A 114 11.55 -11.07 30.95
N ARG A 115 10.78 -10.98 29.86
CA ARG A 115 9.43 -11.54 29.74
C ARG A 115 9.49 -12.85 28.96
N SER A 116 8.96 -13.92 29.55
CA SER A 116 8.81 -15.21 28.87
C SER A 116 7.54 -15.32 28.03
N ALA A 117 6.58 -14.41 28.21
CA ALA A 117 5.33 -14.40 27.47
C ALA A 117 4.94 -12.98 27.05
N ALA A 118 4.34 -12.84 25.87
CA ALA A 118 3.86 -11.56 25.35
C ALA A 118 2.55 -11.70 24.57
N THR A 119 1.80 -10.61 24.47
CA THR A 119 0.64 -10.49 23.58
C THR A 119 0.83 -9.28 22.67
N VAL A 120 0.66 -9.49 21.37
CA VAL A 120 0.80 -8.46 20.33
C VAL A 120 -0.54 -8.27 19.64
N LEU A 121 -0.96 -7.01 19.48
CA LEU A 121 -2.12 -6.62 18.69
C LEU A 121 -1.62 -5.87 17.45
N ALA A 122 -1.84 -6.45 16.27
CA ALA A 122 -1.31 -5.96 15.01
C ALA A 122 -2.46 -5.56 14.06
N PHE A 123 -2.60 -4.25 13.81
CA PHE A 123 -3.55 -3.70 12.85
C PHE A 123 -2.88 -3.49 11.49
N GLY A 124 -3.44 -4.06 10.42
CA GLY A 124 -2.79 -4.09 9.11
C GLY A 124 -1.56 -5.00 9.12
N ILE A 125 -1.71 -6.21 9.66
CA ILE A 125 -0.60 -7.16 9.87
C ILE A 125 0.08 -7.59 8.54
N GLY A 126 -0.61 -7.48 7.40
CA GLY A 126 -0.06 -7.89 6.11
C GLY A 126 0.35 -9.35 6.13
N HIS A 127 1.60 -9.66 5.75
CA HIS A 127 2.18 -11.01 5.84
C HIS A 127 2.86 -11.30 7.19
N GLY A 128 2.68 -10.48 8.23
CA GLY A 128 3.22 -10.73 9.58
C GLY A 128 4.74 -10.60 9.70
N ARG A 129 5.41 -9.94 8.74
CA ARG A 129 6.87 -9.80 8.73
C ARG A 129 7.40 -8.97 9.89
N GLN A 130 6.68 -7.94 10.31
CA GLN A 130 7.11 -7.07 11.41
C GLN A 130 7.07 -7.84 12.73
N GLU A 131 5.99 -8.57 12.99
CA GLU A 131 5.79 -9.35 14.21
C GLU A 131 6.73 -10.55 14.24
N ALA A 132 7.02 -11.16 13.09
CA ALA A 132 8.06 -12.18 12.97
C ALA A 132 9.46 -11.64 13.32
N ASP A 133 9.83 -10.45 12.83
CA ASP A 133 11.08 -9.78 13.24
C ASP A 133 11.12 -9.52 14.75
N LEU A 134 10.00 -9.12 15.35
CA LEU A 134 9.89 -8.92 16.80
C LEU A 134 10.14 -10.23 17.57
N ILE A 135 9.51 -11.33 17.16
CA ILE A 135 9.70 -12.67 17.75
C ILE A 135 11.16 -13.13 17.61
N GLU A 136 11.76 -12.88 16.45
CA GLU A 136 13.16 -13.27 16.20
C GLU A 136 14.16 -12.52 17.06
N ARG A 137 13.81 -11.32 17.52
CA ARG A 137 14.71 -10.43 18.26
C ARG A 137 14.42 -10.37 19.75
N ALA A 138 13.27 -10.88 20.20
CA ALA A 138 12.87 -10.90 21.60
C ALA A 138 13.62 -11.99 22.38
N GLU A 139 14.67 -11.61 23.11
CA GLU A 139 15.43 -12.53 23.95
C GLU A 139 14.64 -13.00 25.17
N GLY A 140 14.69 -14.31 25.44
CA GLY A 140 14.05 -14.93 26.61
C GLY A 140 12.54 -15.14 26.47
N LEU A 141 11.94 -14.72 25.35
CA LEU A 141 10.54 -15.00 25.04
C LEU A 141 10.36 -16.51 24.79
N ALA A 142 9.36 -17.11 25.40
CA ALA A 142 9.01 -18.52 25.26
C ALA A 142 7.62 -18.70 24.62
N GLU A 143 6.71 -17.74 24.81
CA GLU A 143 5.36 -17.75 24.25
C GLU A 143 4.94 -16.38 23.74
N VAL A 144 4.21 -16.35 22.62
CA VAL A 144 3.58 -15.13 22.12
C VAL A 144 2.18 -15.42 21.58
N THR A 145 1.22 -14.59 21.98
CA THR A 145 -0.10 -14.54 21.33
C THR A 145 -0.14 -13.33 20.39
N VAL A 146 -0.50 -13.53 19.13
CA VAL A 146 -0.63 -12.45 18.14
C VAL A 146 -2.07 -12.36 17.66
N TYR A 147 -2.69 -11.21 17.90
CA TYR A 147 -3.98 -10.84 17.34
C TYR A 147 -3.76 -10.01 16.08
N GLY A 148 -3.93 -10.64 14.92
CA GLY A 148 -3.74 -9.99 13.62
C GLY A 148 -5.07 -9.50 13.06
N VAL A 149 -5.11 -8.25 12.63
CA VAL A 149 -6.25 -7.65 11.93
C VAL A 149 -5.83 -7.21 10.54
N ASP A 150 -6.54 -7.67 9.52
CA ASP A 150 -6.28 -7.27 8.12
C ASP A 150 -7.55 -7.35 7.26
N VAL A 151 -7.53 -6.67 6.12
CA VAL A 151 -8.63 -6.61 5.14
C VAL A 151 -8.31 -7.36 3.85
N ALA A 152 -7.02 -7.60 3.56
CA ALA A 152 -6.59 -8.24 2.35
C ALA A 152 -6.90 -9.75 2.36
N PRO A 153 -7.44 -10.32 1.26
CA PRO A 153 -7.60 -11.76 1.14
C PRO A 153 -6.26 -12.50 1.27
N GLY A 154 -6.23 -13.58 2.04
CA GLY A 154 -5.04 -14.44 2.21
C GLY A 154 -3.92 -13.87 3.10
N SER A 155 -3.96 -12.59 3.48
CA SER A 155 -2.92 -11.98 4.31
C SER A 155 -2.80 -12.63 5.69
N LEU A 156 -3.93 -12.93 6.34
CA LEU A 156 -3.95 -13.60 7.65
C LEU A 156 -3.39 -15.03 7.61
N ASP A 157 -3.57 -15.75 6.50
CA ASP A 157 -3.02 -17.11 6.36
C ASP A 157 -1.50 -17.06 6.15
N LEU A 158 -1.02 -16.11 5.34
CA LEU A 158 0.41 -15.84 5.15
C LEU A 158 1.06 -15.34 6.45
N ALA A 159 0.39 -14.47 7.20
CA ALA A 159 0.85 -14.00 8.50
C ALA A 159 0.99 -15.17 9.47
N ARG A 160 -0.01 -16.05 9.58
CA ARG A 160 0.05 -17.26 10.41
C ARG A 160 1.30 -18.07 10.09
N ALA A 161 1.51 -18.44 8.82
CA ALA A 161 2.65 -19.24 8.39
C ALA A 161 3.99 -18.55 8.68
N THR A 162 4.07 -17.24 8.47
CA THR A 162 5.27 -16.43 8.73
C THR A 162 5.63 -16.42 10.22
N LEU A 163 4.63 -16.24 11.09
CA LEU A 163 4.82 -16.19 12.55
C LEU A 163 5.17 -17.56 13.12
N GLU A 164 4.47 -18.62 12.71
CA GLU A 164 4.78 -19.99 13.12
C GLU A 164 6.20 -20.38 12.71
N GLY A 165 6.63 -19.99 11.50
CA GLY A 165 8.00 -20.20 11.04
C GLY A 165 9.04 -19.46 11.90
N ALA A 166 8.77 -18.20 12.28
CA ALA A 166 9.64 -17.44 13.18
C ALA A 166 9.73 -18.06 14.58
N GLY A 167 8.59 -18.47 15.13
CA GLY A 167 8.50 -19.17 16.41
C GLY A 167 9.31 -20.47 16.41
N ALA A 168 9.15 -21.30 15.38
CA ALA A 168 9.90 -22.54 15.23
C ALA A 168 11.42 -22.33 15.19
N ARG A 169 11.92 -21.29 14.52
CA ARG A 169 13.35 -20.96 14.48
C ARG A 169 13.92 -20.54 15.83
N ARG A 170 13.09 -20.00 16.72
CA ARG A 170 13.50 -19.46 18.02
C ARG A 170 13.09 -20.30 19.23
N GLY A 171 12.32 -21.37 19.00
CA GLY A 171 11.73 -22.15 20.09
C GLY A 171 10.66 -21.38 20.87
N VAL A 172 9.97 -20.44 20.22
CA VAL A 172 8.87 -19.66 20.79
C VAL A 172 7.54 -20.28 20.37
N ALA A 173 6.67 -20.58 21.34
CA ALA A 173 5.31 -21.02 21.08
C ALA A 173 4.47 -19.84 20.58
N VAL A 174 3.82 -19.99 19.42
CA VAL A 174 3.04 -18.92 18.78
C VAL A 174 1.56 -19.31 18.76
N ASP A 175 0.70 -18.48 19.34
CA ASP A 175 -0.77 -18.54 19.21
C ASP A 175 -1.25 -17.38 18.32
N PHE A 176 -1.63 -17.67 17.07
CA PHE A 176 -2.12 -16.66 16.14
C PHE A 176 -3.65 -16.67 16.01
N ARG A 177 -4.26 -15.48 16.24
CA ARG A 177 -5.69 -15.22 16.18
C ARG A 177 -5.98 -14.11 15.17
N GLY A 178 -6.54 -14.47 14.02
CA GLY A 178 -6.87 -13.53 12.95
C GLY A 178 -8.30 -13.00 13.05
N GLY A 179 -8.48 -11.69 12.87
CA GLY A 179 -9.78 -11.04 12.71
C GLY A 179 -9.83 -10.21 11.43
N ARG A 180 -10.85 -10.40 10.59
CA ARG A 180 -11.06 -9.55 9.41
C ARG A 180 -11.82 -8.28 9.82
N HIS A 181 -11.36 -7.11 9.41
CA HIS A 181 -12.04 -5.84 9.70
C HIS A 181 -12.62 -5.18 8.44
N GLY A 182 -13.84 -5.57 8.06
CA GLY A 182 -14.66 -4.96 6.98
C GLY A 182 -15.18 -6.00 5.97
N ALA A 183 -16.44 -6.00 5.52
CA ALA A 183 -17.59 -5.14 5.79
C ALA A 183 -18.88 -6.00 5.90
N ALA A 184 -19.69 -5.74 6.91
CA ALA A 184 -21.13 -6.00 6.82
C ALA A 184 -21.75 -4.78 6.14
N GLY A 185 -22.42 -4.98 5.01
CA GLY A 185 -23.12 -3.95 4.25
C GLY A 185 -22.61 -3.81 2.83
#